data_AF-A0A7Y5HEC7-F1
#
_entry.id   AF-A0A7Y5HEC7-F1
#
_cell.length_a   1.000
_cell.length_b   1.000
_cell.length_c   1.000
_cell.angle_alpha   90.00
_cell.angle_beta   90.00
_cell.angle_gamma   90.00
#
_symmetry.space_group_name_H-M   'P 1'
#
loop_
_entity.id
_entity.type
_entity.pdbx_description
1 polymer ?
#
loop_
_entity_poly.entity_id
_entity_poly.type
_entity_poly.pdbx_seq_one_letter_code
_entity_poly.pdbx_strand_id
1 'polypeptide(L)'
;MRSRTLLWVLAGTTLSLAGALARAETVELKTGGTLAGEVSLGEGDAVIVRARFPKEEAVTLLRSDLTSASLYRVLERRADPKDPAKHRELGRLAEAAGLKGAAIAEYRTVKELDPAAAKEMDESVGRLVESLATDLLQDAQDLLEEGKAKAAVMYLHTLMETYPGTKAAKEAEALLSKATKAAGASVDVAPRTVEAAASAKVIETVEAHLGKGDAATKEVAGHESTVADSRAAERAVGNYEAAWEAAKSLPVATGDDGLDARIAKVRARAKTSLVQAYLTAGTVYLQRRAIPDAERWCNKACELDPENKPNHTLHKLILQAKALSIGRGYGGGRVIVKTPATAEDAVTMMEPSKDYPLKTCVVSGEDLDGMGGPIAFMYDGTEVQICCKGCMKKFLADPAKYLPKIRGNPK
;
A
#
# COMPACT_ATOMS: atom_id res chain seq x y z
N MET A 1 -75.64 -3.68 -11.44
CA MET A 1 -76.21 -3.79 -10.08
C MET A 1 -75.48 -4.92 -9.34
N ARG A 2 -74.87 -4.59 -8.19
CA ARG A 2 -74.57 -5.42 -6.98
C ARG A 2 -73.90 -6.80 -7.18
N SER A 3 -72.67 -6.99 -6.69
CA SER A 3 -72.36 -7.66 -5.38
C SER A 3 -71.41 -8.83 -5.70
N ARG A 4 -70.36 -9.24 -4.98
CA ARG A 4 -69.79 -8.92 -3.66
C ARG A 4 -68.34 -9.43 -3.66
N THR A 5 -67.52 -8.67 -2.96
CA THR A 5 -66.28 -8.99 -2.24
C THR A 5 -66.08 -10.47 -1.84
N LEU A 6 -64.88 -11.01 -2.11
CA LEU A 6 -64.22 -11.95 -1.21
C LEU A 6 -62.71 -11.63 -1.16
N LEU A 7 -62.35 -10.87 -0.13
CA LEU A 7 -61.00 -10.84 0.43
C LEU A 7 -60.69 -12.24 0.96
N TRP A 8 -59.56 -12.82 0.56
CA TRP A 8 -58.82 -13.75 1.41
C TRP A 8 -57.50 -13.10 1.76
N VAL A 9 -57.43 -12.64 3.01
CA VAL A 9 -56.20 -12.32 3.71
C VAL A 9 -55.70 -13.62 4.35
N LEU A 10 -54.58 -14.12 3.84
CA LEU A 10 -53.63 -15.00 4.55
C LEU A 10 -52.26 -14.41 4.21
N ALA A 11 -51.75 -13.44 4.97
CA ALA A 11 -51.00 -13.67 6.22
C ALA A 11 -49.87 -14.69 6.05
N GLY A 12 -48.63 -14.17 5.99
CA GLY A 12 -47.46 -14.85 6.53
C GLY A 12 -46.77 -15.85 5.62
N THR A 13 -46.00 -15.34 4.66
CA THR A 13 -44.58 -15.72 4.48
C THR A 13 -44.04 -14.88 3.33
N THR A 14 -43.61 -13.65 3.65
CA THR A 14 -42.49 -13.09 2.91
C THR A 14 -41.31 -13.99 3.23
N LEU A 15 -41.12 -15.04 2.43
CA LEU A 15 -39.85 -15.71 2.36
C LEU A 15 -38.86 -14.61 1.97
N SER A 16 -38.15 -14.09 2.95
CA SER A 16 -37.14 -13.09 2.74
C SER A 16 -36.21 -13.64 1.67
N LEU A 17 -36.21 -13.02 0.49
CA LEU A 17 -35.25 -13.24 -0.58
C LEU A 17 -33.88 -12.67 -0.15
N ALA A 18 -33.49 -12.94 1.09
CA ALA A 18 -32.29 -12.50 1.80
C ALA A 18 -31.46 -13.72 2.27
N GLY A 19 -31.75 -14.91 1.73
CA GLY A 19 -30.96 -16.12 1.93
C GLY A 19 -29.91 -16.27 0.83
N ALA A 20 -28.71 -15.76 1.09
CA ALA A 20 -27.44 -16.21 0.52
C ALA A 20 -27.38 -16.50 -1.00
N LEU A 21 -26.98 -15.49 -1.78
CA LEU A 21 -26.09 -15.75 -2.91
C LEU A 21 -24.77 -16.30 -2.32
N ALA A 22 -24.71 -17.60 -2.00
CA ALA A 22 -23.43 -18.25 -1.75
C ALA A 22 -22.58 -18.05 -3.02
N ARG A 23 -21.47 -17.31 -2.88
CA ARG A 23 -20.53 -17.09 -3.97
C ARG A 23 -20.00 -18.46 -4.38
N ALA A 24 -20.14 -18.79 -5.67
CA ALA A 24 -19.50 -19.99 -6.22
C ALA A 24 -17.99 -19.91 -5.95
N GLU A 25 -17.45 -20.94 -5.28
CA GLU A 25 -16.03 -21.14 -5.07
C GLU A 25 -15.47 -21.95 -6.23
N THR A 26 -14.23 -21.65 -6.62
CA THR A 26 -13.49 -22.38 -7.65
C THR A 26 -12.47 -23.30 -6.98
N VAL A 27 -12.44 -24.55 -7.42
CA VAL A 27 -11.63 -25.63 -6.87
C VAL A 27 -10.77 -26.22 -7.98
N GLU A 28 -9.47 -26.23 -7.79
CA GLU A 28 -8.49 -26.75 -8.77
C GLU A 28 -8.06 -28.17 -8.38
N LEU A 29 -8.15 -29.08 -9.34
CA LEU A 29 -7.78 -30.48 -9.21
C LEU A 29 -6.30 -30.67 -9.57
N LYS A 30 -5.62 -31.64 -8.94
CA LYS A 30 -4.25 -32.03 -9.31
C LYS A 30 -4.15 -32.54 -10.75
N THR A 31 -5.24 -33.04 -11.31
CA THR A 31 -5.33 -33.48 -12.71
C THR A 31 -5.38 -32.31 -13.71
N GLY A 32 -5.44 -31.06 -13.23
CA GLY A 32 -5.45 -29.85 -14.05
C GLY A 32 -6.86 -29.32 -14.38
N GLY A 33 -7.92 -29.97 -13.91
CA GLY A 33 -9.30 -29.49 -14.06
C GLY A 33 -9.71 -28.46 -12.99
N THR A 34 -10.72 -27.64 -13.30
CA THR A 34 -11.32 -26.69 -12.35
C THR A 34 -12.82 -26.93 -12.24
N LEU A 35 -13.33 -27.00 -11.01
CA LEU A 35 -14.76 -27.02 -10.73
C LEU A 35 -15.17 -25.71 -10.08
N ALA A 36 -16.39 -25.25 -10.36
CA ALA A 36 -16.97 -24.06 -9.76
C ALA A 36 -18.33 -24.38 -9.16
N GLY A 37 -18.54 -24.04 -7.90
CA GLY A 37 -19.78 -24.39 -7.22
C GLY A 37 -19.79 -24.00 -5.75
N GLU A 38 -20.85 -24.42 -5.07
CA GLU A 38 -20.91 -24.31 -3.62
C GLU A 38 -20.10 -25.44 -3.01
N VAL A 39 -19.13 -25.09 -2.15
CA VAL A 39 -18.20 -26.06 -1.56
C VAL A 39 -18.61 -26.36 -0.12
N SER A 40 -18.58 -27.62 0.29
CA SER A 40 -18.74 -28.04 1.68
C SER A 40 -17.79 -29.19 2.04
N LEU A 41 -17.56 -29.38 3.33
CA LEU A 41 -16.83 -30.54 3.84
C LEU A 41 -17.84 -31.66 4.11
N GLY A 42 -17.56 -32.84 3.56
CA GLY A 42 -18.32 -34.07 3.83
C GLY A 42 -17.73 -34.84 5.01
N GLU A 43 -18.21 -36.06 5.21
CA GLU A 43 -17.64 -36.97 6.21
C GLU A 43 -16.20 -37.37 5.84
N GLY A 44 -15.35 -37.46 6.86
CA GLY A 44 -13.94 -37.83 6.70
C GLY A 44 -13.16 -36.83 5.84
N ASP A 45 -12.63 -37.31 4.72
CA ASP A 45 -11.74 -36.56 3.83
C ASP A 45 -12.46 -36.00 2.58
N ALA A 46 -13.79 -36.03 2.58
CA ALA A 46 -14.59 -35.60 1.45
C ALA A 46 -14.70 -34.06 1.36
N VAL A 47 -14.53 -33.54 0.14
CA VAL A 47 -14.86 -32.17 -0.27
C VAL A 47 -15.95 -32.26 -1.32
N ILE A 48 -17.11 -31.66 -1.04
CA ILE A 48 -18.27 -31.73 -1.94
C ILE A 48 -18.37 -30.41 -2.68
N VAL A 49 -18.39 -30.47 -4.01
CA VAL A 49 -18.61 -29.31 -4.89
C VAL A 49 -19.96 -29.46 -5.58
N ARG A 50 -20.91 -28.60 -5.24
CA ARG A 50 -22.23 -28.55 -5.89
C ARG A 50 -22.22 -27.51 -7.02
N ALA A 51 -22.13 -27.98 -8.26
CA ALA A 51 -22.23 -27.12 -9.44
C ALA A 51 -23.69 -26.73 -9.69
N ARG A 52 -23.97 -25.49 -10.11
CA ARG A 52 -25.34 -25.00 -10.38
C ARG A 52 -25.75 -25.03 -11.86
N PHE A 53 -24.82 -25.28 -12.78
CA PHE A 53 -25.08 -25.30 -14.23
C PHE A 53 -24.22 -26.36 -14.93
N PRO A 54 -24.75 -27.11 -15.93
CA PRO A 54 -26.10 -27.06 -16.50
C PRO A 54 -27.18 -27.85 -15.74
N LYS A 55 -26.81 -28.63 -14.72
CA LYS A 55 -27.72 -29.25 -13.74
C LYS A 55 -27.10 -29.15 -12.34
N GLU A 56 -27.91 -29.15 -11.29
CA GLU A 56 -27.42 -29.28 -9.92
C GLU A 56 -26.84 -30.68 -9.72
N GLU A 57 -25.52 -30.79 -9.83
CA GLU A 57 -24.80 -32.04 -9.62
C GLU A 57 -23.75 -31.82 -8.53
N ALA A 58 -23.77 -32.71 -7.54
CA ALA A 58 -22.80 -32.73 -6.46
C ALA A 58 -21.65 -33.66 -6.85
N VAL A 59 -20.47 -33.10 -7.00
CA VAL A 59 -19.24 -33.86 -7.19
C VAL A 59 -18.58 -34.03 -5.83
N THR A 60 -18.42 -35.28 -5.40
CA THR A 60 -17.64 -35.61 -4.20
C THR A 60 -16.20 -35.85 -4.61
N LEU A 61 -15.31 -35.04 -4.08
CA LEU A 61 -13.86 -35.15 -4.22
C LEU A 61 -13.25 -35.59 -2.89
N LEU A 62 -12.05 -36.15 -2.95
CA LEU A 62 -11.19 -36.30 -1.79
C LEU A 62 -10.27 -35.08 -1.66
N ARG A 63 -9.81 -34.75 -0.45
CA ARG A 63 -8.79 -33.71 -0.27
C ARG A 63 -7.54 -33.98 -1.11
N SER A 64 -7.18 -35.25 -1.30
CA SER A 64 -6.05 -35.65 -2.14
C SER A 64 -6.20 -35.28 -3.62
N ASP A 65 -7.42 -35.08 -4.12
CA ASP A 65 -7.69 -34.73 -5.51
C ASP A 65 -7.40 -33.25 -5.80
N LEU A 66 -7.31 -32.43 -4.76
CA LEU A 66 -7.15 -30.98 -4.84
C LEU A 66 -5.69 -30.56 -4.85
N THR A 67 -5.36 -29.50 -5.59
CA THR A 67 -4.05 -28.86 -5.43
C THR A 67 -3.89 -28.33 -4.00
N SER A 68 -2.65 -28.24 -3.50
CA SER A 68 -2.40 -27.71 -2.15
C SER A 68 -2.98 -26.31 -1.97
N ALA A 69 -2.90 -25.47 -3.02
CA ALA A 69 -3.48 -24.13 -3.03
C ALA A 69 -5.02 -24.16 -2.94
N SER A 70 -5.67 -25.04 -3.70
CA SER A 70 -7.12 -25.17 -3.68
C SER A 70 -7.61 -25.72 -2.34
N LEU A 71 -6.93 -26.74 -1.81
CA LEU A 71 -7.28 -27.31 -0.51
C LEU A 71 -7.08 -26.29 0.62
N TYR A 72 -5.98 -25.53 0.61
CA TYR A 72 -5.76 -24.42 1.54
C TYR A 72 -6.97 -23.47 1.56
N ARG A 73 -7.42 -22.99 0.39
CA ARG A 73 -8.56 -22.06 0.29
C ARG A 73 -9.87 -22.66 0.81
N VAL A 74 -10.11 -23.94 0.52
CA VAL A 74 -11.33 -24.64 0.99
C VAL A 74 -11.32 -24.73 2.52
N LEU A 75 -10.18 -25.08 3.11
CA LEU A 75 -10.06 -25.28 4.56
C LEU A 75 -9.97 -23.97 5.33
N GLU A 76 -9.26 -22.95 4.84
CA GLU A 76 -9.07 -21.65 5.53
C GLU A 76 -10.41 -21.00 5.90
N ARG A 77 -11.40 -21.07 4.99
CA ARG A 77 -12.75 -20.51 5.22
C ARG A 77 -13.57 -21.25 6.28
N ARG A 78 -13.16 -22.47 6.62
CA ARG A 78 -13.95 -23.44 7.40
C ARG A 78 -13.21 -23.92 8.64
N ALA A 79 -11.95 -23.53 8.82
CA ALA A 79 -11.14 -23.88 9.97
C ALA A 79 -11.65 -23.17 11.23
N ASP A 80 -11.60 -23.87 12.37
CA ASP A 80 -11.81 -23.24 13.67
C ASP A 80 -10.61 -22.35 13.99
N PRO A 81 -10.80 -21.03 14.18
CA PRO A 81 -9.71 -20.09 14.44
C PRO A 81 -9.01 -20.30 15.79
N LYS A 82 -9.50 -21.21 16.64
CA LYS A 82 -8.90 -21.55 17.95
C LYS A 82 -8.23 -22.92 17.96
N ASP A 83 -8.24 -23.65 16.86
CA ASP A 83 -7.64 -24.99 16.77
C ASP A 83 -6.21 -24.91 16.20
N PRO A 84 -5.14 -25.08 17.01
CA PRO A 84 -3.76 -25.02 16.53
C PRO A 84 -3.43 -26.12 15.51
N ALA A 85 -4.10 -27.28 15.56
CA ALA A 85 -3.86 -28.34 14.59
C ALA A 85 -4.35 -27.95 13.19
N LYS A 86 -5.46 -27.21 13.10
CA LYS A 86 -5.99 -26.69 11.83
C LYS A 86 -5.07 -25.63 11.23
N HIS A 87 -4.60 -24.68 12.04
CA HIS A 87 -3.61 -23.70 11.58
C HIS A 87 -2.31 -24.39 11.12
N ARG A 88 -1.86 -25.45 11.80
CA ARG A 88 -0.67 -26.21 11.37
C ARG A 88 -0.89 -26.91 10.02
N GLU A 89 -2.07 -27.49 9.80
CA GLU A 89 -2.47 -28.09 8.51
C GLU A 89 -2.48 -27.02 7.39
N LEU A 90 -3.12 -25.87 7.65
CA LEU A 90 -3.17 -24.75 6.72
C LEU A 90 -1.77 -24.22 6.37
N GLY A 91 -0.90 -24.05 7.36
CA GLY A 91 0.48 -23.59 7.13
C GLY A 91 1.27 -24.52 6.21
N ARG A 92 1.14 -25.84 6.38
CA ARG A 92 1.80 -26.84 5.51
C ARG A 92 1.24 -26.82 4.09
N LEU A 93 -0.08 -26.69 3.95
CA LEU A 93 -0.72 -26.58 2.64
C LEU A 93 -0.30 -25.31 1.91
N ALA A 94 -0.21 -24.20 2.63
CA ALA A 94 0.29 -22.93 2.10
C ALA A 94 1.76 -23.03 1.67
N GLU A 95 2.64 -23.65 2.47
CA GLU A 95 4.05 -23.88 2.12
C GLU A 95 4.17 -24.75 0.86
N ALA A 96 3.42 -25.86 0.79
CA ALA A 96 3.38 -26.72 -0.39
C ALA A 96 2.79 -26.03 -1.63
N ALA A 97 1.97 -25.01 -1.44
CA ALA A 97 1.41 -24.17 -2.51
C ALA A 97 2.32 -23.00 -2.92
N GLY A 98 3.49 -22.84 -2.29
CA GLY A 98 4.37 -21.69 -2.50
C GLY A 98 3.84 -20.38 -1.89
N LEU A 99 2.76 -20.42 -1.11
CA LEU A 99 2.14 -19.29 -0.44
C LEU A 99 2.88 -18.96 0.87
N LYS A 100 4.18 -18.66 0.77
CA LYS A 100 5.09 -18.48 1.92
C LYS A 100 4.55 -17.49 2.96
N GLY A 101 3.94 -16.37 2.52
CA GLY A 101 3.36 -15.37 3.42
C GLY A 101 2.14 -15.89 4.20
N ALA A 102 1.28 -16.68 3.56
CA ALA A 102 0.15 -17.33 4.23
C ALA A 102 0.64 -18.38 5.23
N ALA A 103 1.62 -19.20 4.85
CA ALA A 103 2.23 -20.19 5.74
C ALA A 103 2.83 -19.54 7.01
N ILE A 104 3.53 -18.42 6.87
CA ILE A 104 4.05 -17.66 8.02
C ILE A 104 2.93 -17.21 8.96
N ALA A 105 1.82 -16.71 8.40
CA ALA A 105 0.69 -16.25 9.21
C ALA A 105 0.07 -17.41 10.01
N GLU A 106 -0.18 -18.54 9.36
CA GLU A 106 -0.72 -19.74 10.01
C GLU A 106 0.21 -20.26 11.11
N TYR A 107 1.51 -20.38 10.85
CA TYR A 107 2.49 -20.86 11.85
C TYR A 107 2.64 -19.90 13.04
N ARG A 108 2.47 -18.59 12.84
CA ARG A 108 2.40 -17.63 13.95
C ARG A 108 1.16 -17.84 14.81
N THR A 109 0.01 -18.09 14.21
CA THR A 109 -1.21 -18.42 14.95
C THR A 109 -1.06 -19.74 15.71
N VAL A 110 -0.41 -20.76 15.14
CA VAL A 110 -0.07 -21.99 15.87
C VAL A 110 0.77 -21.66 17.12
N LYS A 111 1.81 -20.84 16.99
CA LYS A 111 2.66 -20.44 18.12
C LYS A 111 1.86 -19.70 19.22
N GLU A 112 0.90 -18.87 18.84
CA GLU A 112 0.04 -18.14 19.78
C GLU A 112 -0.93 -19.08 20.53
N LEU A 113 -1.49 -20.07 19.84
CA LEU A 113 -2.46 -21.01 20.39
C LEU A 113 -1.82 -22.21 21.12
N ASP A 114 -0.61 -22.61 20.73
CA ASP A 114 0.14 -23.77 21.22
C ASP A 114 1.61 -23.40 21.51
N PRO A 115 1.91 -22.87 22.71
CA PRO A 115 3.28 -22.48 23.08
C PRO A 115 4.29 -23.64 23.07
N ALA A 116 3.83 -24.89 23.20
CA ALA A 116 4.72 -26.05 23.13
C ALA A 116 5.34 -26.23 21.73
N ALA A 117 4.63 -25.76 20.69
CA ALA A 117 5.11 -25.77 19.31
C ALA A 117 5.90 -24.51 18.92
N ALA A 118 6.05 -23.53 19.81
CA ALA A 118 6.64 -22.23 19.48
C ALA A 118 8.01 -22.34 18.81
N LYS A 119 8.88 -23.24 19.30
CA LYS A 119 10.22 -23.45 18.75
C LYS A 119 10.17 -23.97 17.30
N GLU A 120 9.36 -25.00 17.04
CA GLU A 120 9.18 -25.56 15.68
C GLU A 120 8.60 -24.52 14.72
N MET A 121 7.63 -23.73 15.21
CA MET A 121 7.01 -22.68 14.40
C MET A 121 7.99 -21.53 14.11
N ASP A 122 8.82 -21.13 15.07
CA ASP A 122 9.85 -20.11 14.87
C ASP A 122 10.90 -20.56 13.85
N GLU A 123 11.33 -21.83 13.90
CA GLU A 123 12.24 -22.41 12.90
C GLU A 123 11.61 -22.42 11.50
N SER A 124 10.34 -22.81 11.38
CA SER A 124 9.61 -22.83 10.11
C SER A 124 9.38 -21.43 9.54
N VAL A 125 8.96 -20.48 10.38
CA VAL A 125 8.80 -19.07 10.00
C VAL A 125 10.14 -18.48 9.59
N GLY A 126 11.23 -18.76 10.31
CA GLY A 126 12.58 -18.29 9.98
C GLY A 126 13.02 -18.73 8.58
N ARG A 127 12.83 -20.02 8.23
CA ARG A 127 13.13 -20.52 6.88
C ARG A 127 12.34 -19.80 5.79
N LEU A 128 11.04 -19.62 6.00
CA LEU A 128 10.16 -18.97 5.02
C LEU A 128 10.47 -17.48 4.86
N VAL A 129 10.83 -16.80 5.95
CA VAL A 129 11.26 -15.40 5.94
C VAL A 129 12.56 -15.23 5.17
N GLU A 130 13.57 -16.08 5.41
CA GLU A 130 14.82 -16.06 4.62
C GLU A 130 14.52 -16.31 3.14
N SER A 131 13.67 -17.27 2.82
CA SER A 131 13.32 -17.56 1.42
C SER A 131 12.61 -16.39 0.73
N LEU A 132 11.66 -15.73 1.39
CA LEU A 132 11.01 -14.52 0.85
C LEU A 132 12.00 -13.36 0.66
N ALA A 133 12.92 -13.21 1.60
CA ALA A 133 13.95 -12.19 1.54
C ALA A 133 14.91 -12.43 0.36
N THR A 134 15.28 -13.69 0.11
CA THR A 134 16.08 -14.09 -1.06
C THR A 134 15.36 -13.83 -2.38
N ASP A 135 14.08 -14.19 -2.50
CA ASP A 135 13.30 -13.90 -3.71
C ASP A 135 13.30 -12.39 -4.02
N LEU A 136 13.08 -11.55 -3.00
CA LEU A 136 13.03 -10.10 -3.17
C LEU A 136 14.40 -9.49 -3.51
N LEU A 137 15.48 -10.08 -3.01
CA LEU A 137 16.85 -9.68 -3.40
C LEU A 137 17.12 -10.04 -4.86
N GLN A 138 16.69 -11.22 -5.30
CA GLN A 138 16.82 -11.63 -6.70
C GLN A 138 16.05 -10.69 -7.62
N ASP A 139 14.79 -10.36 -7.29
CA ASP A 139 14.01 -9.37 -8.05
C ASP A 139 14.76 -8.03 -8.17
N ALA A 140 15.40 -7.56 -7.08
CA ALA A 140 16.19 -6.33 -7.10
C ALA A 140 17.43 -6.43 -8.00
N GLN A 141 18.08 -7.59 -8.05
CA GLN A 141 19.23 -7.84 -8.91
C GLN A 141 18.81 -7.88 -10.38
N ASP A 142 17.72 -8.57 -10.71
CA ASP A 142 17.15 -8.64 -12.06
C ASP A 142 16.79 -7.23 -12.56
N LEU A 143 16.16 -6.41 -11.70
CA LEU A 143 15.87 -5.00 -12.01
C LEU A 143 17.13 -4.19 -12.32
N LEU A 144 18.25 -4.44 -11.63
CA LEU A 144 19.52 -3.78 -11.94
C LEU A 144 20.11 -4.23 -13.28
N GLU A 145 20.02 -5.52 -13.59
CA GLU A 145 20.46 -6.09 -14.87
C GLU A 145 19.64 -5.54 -16.05
N GLU A 146 18.34 -5.33 -15.84
CA GLU A 146 17.44 -4.69 -16.80
C GLU A 146 17.64 -3.16 -16.91
N GLY A 147 18.53 -2.56 -16.10
CA GLY A 147 18.77 -1.12 -16.07
C GLY A 147 17.70 -0.30 -15.33
N LYS A 148 16.77 -0.96 -14.63
CA LYS A 148 15.70 -0.34 -13.83
C LYS A 148 16.18 -0.01 -12.40
N ALA A 149 17.27 0.77 -12.32
CA ALA A 149 17.95 1.04 -11.05
C ALA A 149 17.07 1.70 -9.98
N LYS A 150 16.12 2.55 -10.36
CA LYS A 150 15.18 3.19 -9.43
C LYS A 150 14.27 2.16 -8.75
N ALA A 151 13.69 1.25 -9.54
CA ALA A 151 12.87 0.16 -9.02
C ALA A 151 13.69 -0.76 -8.10
N ALA A 152 14.93 -1.08 -8.48
CA ALA A 152 15.82 -1.86 -7.63
C ALA A 152 16.06 -1.22 -6.26
N VAL A 153 16.31 0.10 -6.20
CA VAL A 153 16.45 0.83 -4.92
C VAL A 153 15.22 0.64 -4.03
N MET A 154 14.00 0.76 -4.57
CA MET A 154 12.77 0.51 -3.82
C MET A 154 12.69 -0.92 -3.30
N TYR A 155 13.04 -1.92 -4.11
CA TYR A 155 13.03 -3.32 -3.71
C TYR A 155 14.03 -3.58 -2.58
N LEU A 156 15.24 -3.05 -2.66
CA LEU A 156 16.27 -3.18 -1.63
C LEU A 156 15.85 -2.55 -0.30
N HIS A 157 15.27 -1.35 -0.32
CA HIS A 157 14.71 -0.76 0.89
C HIS A 157 13.56 -1.59 1.46
N THR A 158 12.61 -2.01 0.61
CA THR A 158 11.48 -2.86 1.02
C THR A 158 11.97 -4.14 1.69
N LEU A 159 13.01 -4.76 1.15
CA LEU A 159 13.66 -5.96 1.68
C LEU A 159 14.23 -5.72 3.09
N MET A 160 15.07 -4.70 3.24
CA MET A 160 15.71 -4.39 4.53
C MET A 160 14.68 -4.02 5.61
N GLU A 161 13.63 -3.29 5.25
CA GLU A 161 12.56 -2.90 6.18
C GLU A 161 11.60 -4.04 6.52
N THR A 162 11.36 -4.97 5.60
CA THR A 162 10.38 -6.05 5.78
C THR A 162 10.99 -7.29 6.42
N TYR A 163 12.25 -7.58 6.10
CA TYR A 163 12.95 -8.78 6.56
C TYR A 163 14.30 -8.42 7.21
N PRO A 164 14.30 -7.56 8.23
CA PRO A 164 15.53 -7.17 8.90
C PRO A 164 16.24 -8.39 9.50
N GLY A 165 17.57 -8.39 9.44
CA GLY A 165 18.41 -9.45 10.03
C GLY A 165 18.59 -10.70 9.16
N THR A 166 17.85 -10.84 8.06
CA THR A 166 18.07 -11.93 7.09
C THR A 166 19.42 -11.78 6.37
N LYS A 167 19.92 -12.88 5.78
CA LYS A 167 21.14 -12.82 4.97
C LYS A 167 20.95 -11.90 3.76
N ALA A 168 19.81 -12.02 3.10
CA ALA A 168 19.46 -11.20 1.94
C ALA A 168 19.39 -9.70 2.28
N ALA A 169 18.90 -9.31 3.46
CA ALA A 169 18.91 -7.91 3.88
C ALA A 169 20.33 -7.33 4.05
N LYS A 170 21.29 -8.13 4.52
CA LYS A 170 22.71 -7.70 4.63
C LYS A 170 23.35 -7.52 3.26
N GLU A 171 23.04 -8.42 2.33
CA GLU A 171 23.49 -8.29 0.93
C GLU A 171 22.84 -7.10 0.24
N ALA A 172 21.58 -6.82 0.53
CA ALA A 172 20.86 -5.66 0.02
C ALA A 172 21.48 -4.33 0.44
N GLU A 173 21.95 -4.22 1.69
CA GLU A 173 22.66 -3.05 2.20
C GLU A 173 23.93 -2.75 1.39
N ALA A 174 24.71 -3.79 1.07
CA ALA A 174 25.90 -3.66 0.23
C ALA A 174 25.56 -3.25 -1.20
N LEU A 175 24.46 -3.78 -1.76
CA LEU A 175 24.00 -3.51 -3.12
C LEU A 175 23.37 -2.12 -3.28
N LEU A 176 22.78 -1.57 -2.22
CA LEU A 176 22.03 -0.32 -2.25
C LEU A 176 22.87 0.85 -2.77
N SER A 177 24.12 1.00 -2.30
CA SER A 177 25.00 2.08 -2.75
C SER A 177 25.22 2.09 -4.27
N LYS A 178 25.38 0.91 -4.88
CA LYS A 178 25.51 0.72 -6.33
C LYS A 178 24.20 1.05 -7.03
N ALA A 179 23.08 0.58 -6.50
CA ALA A 179 21.75 0.81 -7.05
C ALA A 179 21.39 2.31 -7.04
N THR A 180 21.60 3.01 -5.92
CA THR A 180 21.35 4.45 -5.79
C THR A 180 22.21 5.26 -6.76
N LYS A 181 23.49 4.90 -6.92
CA LYS A 181 24.36 5.56 -7.92
C LYS A 181 23.86 5.37 -9.35
N ALA A 182 23.39 4.17 -9.70
CA ALA A 182 22.79 3.90 -11.01
C ALA A 182 21.44 4.61 -11.19
N ALA A 183 20.65 4.75 -10.13
CA ALA A 183 19.34 5.42 -10.12
C ALA A 183 19.46 6.95 -10.27
N GLY A 184 20.49 7.55 -9.66
CA GLY A 184 20.79 8.98 -9.72
C GLY A 184 21.27 9.49 -11.08
N ALA A 185 21.44 8.61 -12.07
CA ALA A 185 21.90 8.96 -13.40
C ALA A 185 20.81 9.60 -14.31
N SER A 186 19.59 9.90 -13.82
CA SER A 186 18.51 10.43 -14.67
C SER A 186 18.22 11.94 -14.54
N VAL A 187 18.38 12.59 -15.68
CA VAL A 187 17.98 13.90 -16.19
C VAL A 187 16.54 14.35 -15.81
N ASP A 188 16.33 14.93 -14.63
CA ASP A 188 15.03 15.53 -14.22
C ASP A 188 14.67 16.85 -14.96
N VAL A 189 15.50 17.27 -15.93
CA VAL A 189 15.34 18.52 -16.69
C VAL A 189 15.13 18.19 -18.17
N ALA A 190 14.18 18.85 -18.82
CA ALA A 190 13.98 18.65 -20.24
C ALA A 190 15.24 19.04 -21.05
N PRO A 191 15.62 18.30 -22.11
CA PRO A 191 16.77 18.64 -22.95
C PRO A 191 16.58 19.95 -23.75
N ARG A 192 15.35 20.46 -23.81
CA ARG A 192 15.00 21.79 -24.34
C ARG A 192 14.17 22.53 -23.30
N THR A 193 14.67 23.68 -22.85
CA THR A 193 13.99 24.54 -21.87
C THR A 193 13.42 25.78 -22.55
N VAL A 194 12.38 26.36 -21.97
CA VAL A 194 11.87 27.67 -22.40
C VAL A 194 12.90 28.76 -22.12
N GLU A 195 12.82 29.87 -22.86
CA GLU A 195 13.62 31.06 -22.58
C GLU A 195 13.26 31.66 -21.22
N ALA A 196 14.23 32.30 -20.56
CA ALA A 196 14.04 32.93 -19.24
C ALA A 196 12.85 33.91 -19.22
N ALA A 197 12.63 34.65 -20.32
CA ALA A 197 11.50 35.59 -20.45
C ALA A 197 10.13 34.91 -20.39
N ALA A 198 10.03 33.63 -20.76
CA ALA A 198 8.78 32.86 -20.72
C ALA A 198 8.54 32.17 -19.37
N SER A 199 9.57 32.08 -18.50
CA SER A 199 9.52 31.34 -17.24
C SER A 199 8.37 31.79 -16.33
N ALA A 200 8.09 33.09 -16.24
CA ALA A 200 7.01 33.62 -15.39
C ALA A 200 5.63 33.03 -15.75
N LYS A 201 5.30 33.00 -17.05
CA LYS A 201 4.03 32.45 -17.54
C LYS A 201 3.95 30.94 -17.38
N VAL A 202 5.07 30.24 -17.54
CA VAL A 202 5.13 28.80 -17.26
C VAL A 202 4.92 28.52 -15.78
N ILE A 203 5.52 29.30 -14.88
CA ILE A 203 5.28 29.18 -13.42
C ILE A 203 3.79 29.35 -13.09
N GLU A 204 3.11 30.35 -13.64
CA GLU A 204 1.66 30.53 -13.45
C GLU A 204 0.87 29.30 -13.91
N THR A 205 1.26 28.70 -15.03
CA THR A 205 0.64 27.47 -15.56
C THR A 205 0.85 26.29 -14.61
N VAL A 206 2.07 26.12 -14.10
CA VAL A 206 2.40 25.08 -13.11
C VAL A 206 1.55 25.27 -11.85
N GLU A 207 1.47 26.49 -11.31
CA GLU A 207 0.70 26.80 -10.10
C GLU A 207 -0.81 26.58 -10.31
N ALA A 208 -1.35 26.89 -11.48
CA ALA A 208 -2.75 26.62 -11.81
C ALA A 208 -3.05 25.11 -11.82
N HIS A 209 -2.16 24.29 -12.40
CA HIS A 209 -2.30 22.84 -12.37
C HIS A 209 -2.14 22.27 -10.96
N LEU A 210 -1.17 22.77 -10.18
CA LEU A 210 -1.01 22.42 -8.76
C LEU A 210 -2.29 22.70 -7.97
N GLY A 211 -2.91 23.87 -8.14
CA GLY A 211 -4.16 24.22 -7.45
C GLY A 211 -5.34 23.31 -7.84
N LYS A 212 -5.45 22.90 -9.11
CA LYS A 212 -6.46 21.93 -9.56
C LYS A 212 -6.21 20.54 -8.97
N GLY A 213 -4.94 20.12 -8.91
CA GLY A 213 -4.53 18.88 -8.24
C GLY A 213 -4.88 18.90 -6.76
N ASP A 214 -4.63 20.00 -6.07
CA ASP A 214 -4.94 20.17 -4.64
C ASP A 214 -6.46 20.09 -4.39
N ALA A 215 -7.28 20.65 -5.29
CA ALA A 215 -8.73 20.56 -5.22
C ALA A 215 -9.22 19.11 -5.42
N ALA A 216 -8.73 18.42 -6.46
CA ALA A 216 -9.09 17.04 -6.74
C ALA A 216 -8.64 16.07 -5.61
N THR A 217 -7.50 16.34 -4.97
CA THR A 217 -7.00 15.53 -3.85
C THR A 217 -7.94 15.61 -2.64
N LYS A 218 -8.54 16.76 -2.37
CA LYS A 218 -9.54 16.91 -1.30
C LYS A 218 -10.80 16.08 -1.52
N GLU A 219 -11.13 15.77 -2.78
CA GLU A 219 -12.27 14.91 -3.14
C GLU A 219 -11.98 13.42 -2.89
N VAL A 220 -10.72 13.03 -2.67
CA VAL A 220 -10.34 11.65 -2.30
C VAL A 220 -10.67 11.37 -0.82
N ALA A 221 -10.94 12.40 -0.01
CA ALA A 221 -11.23 12.26 1.41
C ALA A 221 -12.71 11.91 1.68
N GLY A 222 -12.97 10.65 2.06
CA GLY A 222 -14.29 10.23 2.52
C GLY A 222 -14.68 8.78 2.18
N HIS A 223 -14.00 7.82 2.81
CA HIS A 223 -14.49 6.46 3.11
C HIS A 223 -14.68 5.44 1.95
N GLU A 224 -13.91 4.34 2.08
CA GLU A 224 -14.13 3.01 1.46
C GLU A 224 -13.50 2.72 0.09
N SER A 225 -12.69 3.61 -0.47
CA SER A 225 -11.93 3.33 -1.70
C SER A 225 -12.89 3.03 -2.86
N THR A 226 -13.87 3.91 -3.03
CA THR A 226 -14.94 3.74 -4.01
C THR A 226 -14.42 3.94 -5.46
N VAL A 227 -15.30 3.69 -6.43
CA VAL A 227 -15.02 4.08 -7.83
C VAL A 227 -14.87 5.60 -7.96
N ALA A 228 -15.61 6.38 -7.16
CA ALA A 228 -15.48 7.84 -7.15
C ALA A 228 -14.08 8.25 -6.67
N ASP A 229 -13.58 7.62 -5.60
CA ASP A 229 -12.26 7.90 -5.03
C ASP A 229 -11.15 7.64 -6.04
N SER A 230 -11.23 6.55 -6.80
CA SER A 230 -10.24 6.27 -7.86
C SER A 230 -10.24 7.34 -8.95
N ARG A 231 -11.42 7.80 -9.37
CA ARG A 231 -11.54 8.83 -10.39
C ARG A 231 -11.03 10.17 -9.87
N ALA A 232 -11.27 10.49 -8.60
CA ALA A 232 -10.74 11.69 -7.95
C ALA A 232 -9.20 11.63 -7.86
N ALA A 233 -8.65 10.49 -7.43
CA ALA A 233 -7.21 10.27 -7.37
C ALA A 233 -6.56 10.38 -8.76
N GLU A 234 -7.16 9.80 -9.80
CA GLU A 234 -6.65 9.92 -11.18
C GLU A 234 -6.75 11.35 -11.72
N ARG A 235 -7.81 12.09 -11.40
CA ARG A 235 -7.89 13.52 -11.74
C ARG A 235 -6.80 14.33 -11.05
N ALA A 236 -6.53 14.05 -9.77
CA ALA A 236 -5.44 14.70 -9.05
C ALA A 236 -4.09 14.40 -9.74
N VAL A 237 -3.82 13.12 -10.02
CA VAL A 237 -2.64 12.69 -10.76
C VAL A 237 -2.51 13.43 -12.09
N GLY A 238 -3.54 13.45 -12.93
CA GLY A 238 -3.46 14.11 -14.25
C GLY A 238 -3.13 15.61 -14.16
N ASN A 239 -3.62 16.30 -13.13
CA ASN A 239 -3.27 17.70 -12.89
C ASN A 239 -1.82 17.86 -12.43
N TYR A 240 -1.33 17.00 -11.54
CA TYR A 240 0.06 17.05 -11.08
C TYR A 240 1.06 16.57 -12.14
N GLU A 241 0.69 15.62 -13.01
CA GLU A 241 1.49 15.24 -14.18
C GLU A 241 1.64 16.46 -15.11
N ALA A 242 0.55 17.17 -15.42
CA ALA A 242 0.61 18.40 -16.21
C ALA A 242 1.47 19.49 -15.55
N ALA A 243 1.37 19.67 -14.23
CA ALA A 243 2.22 20.59 -13.48
C ALA A 243 3.71 20.21 -13.59
N TRP A 244 4.03 18.92 -13.43
CA TRP A 244 5.40 18.42 -13.49
C TRP A 244 6.00 18.55 -14.89
N GLU A 245 5.25 18.20 -15.94
CA GLU A 245 5.70 18.37 -17.33
C GLU A 245 6.00 19.84 -17.64
N ALA A 246 5.13 20.77 -17.22
CA ALA A 246 5.39 22.20 -17.37
C ALA A 246 6.63 22.63 -16.57
N ALA A 247 6.80 22.17 -15.32
CA ALA A 247 7.93 22.54 -14.47
C ALA A 247 9.29 22.02 -14.98
N LYS A 248 9.32 20.87 -15.66
CA LYS A 248 10.53 20.33 -16.31
C LYS A 248 11.01 21.18 -17.49
N SER A 249 10.10 21.94 -18.12
CA SER A 249 10.45 22.82 -19.23
C SER A 249 11.15 24.12 -18.80
N LEU A 250 11.08 24.47 -17.51
CA LEU A 250 11.75 25.66 -16.97
C LEU A 250 13.28 25.50 -17.04
N PRO A 251 14.04 26.60 -17.27
CA PRO A 251 15.50 26.58 -17.27
C PRO A 251 16.10 26.16 -15.92
N VAL A 252 17.36 25.73 -15.94
CA VAL A 252 18.12 25.39 -14.71
C VAL A 252 18.72 26.64 -14.07
N ALA A 253 19.20 27.56 -14.90
CA ALA A 253 19.72 28.84 -14.49
C ALA A 253 19.23 29.90 -15.49
N THR A 254 18.80 31.04 -14.98
CA THR A 254 18.36 32.19 -15.77
C THR A 254 19.31 33.37 -15.67
N GLY A 255 20.24 33.34 -14.70
CA GLY A 255 21.08 34.48 -14.34
C GLY A 255 20.38 35.50 -13.43
N ASP A 256 19.14 35.21 -13.02
CA ASP A 256 18.39 35.96 -12.01
C ASP A 256 18.14 35.04 -10.81
N ASP A 257 18.84 35.29 -9.71
CA ASP A 257 18.76 34.48 -8.49
C ASP A 257 17.34 34.37 -7.93
N GLY A 258 16.53 35.42 -8.07
CA GLY A 258 15.15 35.45 -7.60
C GLY A 258 14.24 34.57 -8.45
N LEU A 259 14.41 34.60 -9.77
CA LEU A 259 13.69 33.72 -10.69
C LEU A 259 14.14 32.26 -10.53
N ASP A 260 15.44 32.02 -10.38
CA ASP A 260 16.00 30.69 -10.17
C ASP A 260 15.47 30.04 -8.87
N ALA A 261 15.40 30.82 -7.78
CA ALA A 261 14.78 30.36 -6.53
C ALA A 261 13.29 30.01 -6.69
N ARG A 262 12.54 30.81 -7.47
CA ARG A 262 11.12 30.53 -7.76
C ARG A 262 10.95 29.26 -8.60
N ILE A 263 11.78 29.08 -9.62
CA ILE A 263 11.78 27.88 -10.47
C ILE A 263 12.09 26.64 -9.63
N ALA A 264 13.13 26.70 -8.79
CA ALA A 264 13.49 25.59 -7.91
C ALA A 264 12.33 25.20 -6.98
N LYS A 265 11.69 26.20 -6.36
CA LYS A 265 10.53 25.99 -5.48
C LYS A 265 9.34 25.36 -6.19
N VAL A 266 8.97 25.85 -7.37
CA VAL A 266 7.81 25.32 -8.10
C VAL A 266 8.07 23.91 -8.61
N ARG A 267 9.30 23.62 -9.07
CA ARG A 267 9.73 22.29 -9.51
C ARG A 267 9.70 21.29 -8.35
N ALA A 268 10.23 21.67 -7.18
CA ALA A 268 10.17 20.85 -5.97
C ALA A 268 8.71 20.54 -5.57
N ARG A 269 7.84 21.56 -5.53
CA ARG A 269 6.41 21.35 -5.23
C ARG A 269 5.73 20.42 -6.23
N ALA A 270 5.93 20.63 -7.53
CA ALA A 270 5.33 19.80 -8.57
C ALA A 270 5.77 18.32 -8.46
N LYS A 271 7.06 18.07 -8.23
CA LYS A 271 7.58 16.71 -8.02
C LYS A 271 6.96 16.05 -6.79
N THR A 272 7.02 16.71 -5.63
CA THR A 272 6.53 16.18 -4.37
C THR A 272 5.02 15.92 -4.41
N SER A 273 4.23 16.86 -4.96
CA SER A 273 2.79 16.69 -5.11
C SER A 273 2.44 15.53 -6.04
N LEU A 274 3.18 15.35 -7.14
CA LEU A 274 2.97 14.24 -8.06
C LEU A 274 3.28 12.88 -7.42
N VAL A 275 4.40 12.77 -6.69
CA VAL A 275 4.72 11.55 -5.92
C VAL A 275 3.59 11.20 -4.96
N GLN A 276 3.10 12.18 -4.18
CA GLN A 276 2.00 11.96 -3.23
C GLN A 276 0.69 11.55 -3.92
N ALA A 277 0.39 12.11 -5.09
CA ALA A 277 -0.78 11.73 -5.86
C ALA A 277 -0.70 10.29 -6.37
N TYR A 278 0.47 9.84 -6.84
CA TYR A 278 0.69 8.44 -7.20
C TYR A 278 0.54 7.50 -6.00
N LEU A 279 1.08 7.85 -4.83
CA LEU A 279 0.90 7.06 -3.60
C LEU A 279 -0.57 6.93 -3.19
N THR A 280 -1.31 8.05 -3.30
CA THR A 280 -2.74 8.10 -3.01
C THR A 280 -3.51 7.19 -3.97
N ALA A 281 -3.26 7.32 -5.28
CA ALA A 281 -3.89 6.47 -6.29
C ALA A 281 -3.56 4.98 -6.07
N GLY A 282 -2.28 4.65 -5.83
CA GLY A 282 -1.85 3.29 -5.57
C GLY A 282 -2.52 2.68 -4.35
N THR A 283 -2.68 3.45 -3.27
CA THR A 283 -3.38 3.01 -2.06
C THR A 283 -4.87 2.76 -2.32
N VAL A 284 -5.55 3.66 -3.04
CA VAL A 284 -6.96 3.48 -3.43
C VAL A 284 -7.14 2.20 -4.25
N TYR A 285 -6.28 1.96 -5.23
CA TYR A 285 -6.34 0.77 -6.07
C TYR A 285 -6.01 -0.52 -5.30
N LEU A 286 -5.07 -0.46 -4.34
CA LEU A 286 -4.75 -1.58 -3.47
C LEU A 286 -5.93 -1.97 -2.57
N GLN A 287 -6.59 -0.99 -1.95
CA GLN A 287 -7.78 -1.22 -1.12
C GLN A 287 -8.94 -1.83 -1.94
N ARG A 288 -9.06 -1.43 -3.20
CA ARG A 288 -9.99 -2.01 -4.18
C ARG A 288 -9.58 -3.39 -4.70
N ARG A 289 -8.41 -3.90 -4.29
CA ARG A 289 -7.79 -5.15 -4.76
C ARG A 289 -7.45 -5.18 -6.25
N ALA A 290 -7.32 -4.02 -6.87
CA ALA A 290 -6.78 -3.89 -8.19
C ALA A 290 -5.25 -3.80 -8.09
N ILE A 291 -4.63 -4.95 -7.78
CA ILE A 291 -3.20 -5.06 -7.51
C ILE A 291 -2.32 -4.58 -8.67
N PRO A 292 -2.62 -4.91 -9.95
CA PRO A 292 -1.84 -4.40 -11.08
C PRO A 292 -1.85 -2.88 -11.18
N ASP A 293 -3.00 -2.24 -10.92
CA ASP A 293 -3.12 -0.78 -10.94
C ASP A 293 -2.37 -0.14 -9.76
N ALA A 294 -2.47 -0.74 -8.56
CA ALA A 294 -1.73 -0.29 -7.38
C ALA A 294 -0.21 -0.31 -7.62
N GLU A 295 0.29 -1.41 -8.20
CA GLU A 295 1.69 -1.58 -8.58
C GLU A 295 2.12 -0.57 -9.65
N ARG A 296 1.30 -0.34 -10.67
CA ARG A 296 1.57 0.68 -11.69
C ARG A 296 1.80 2.06 -11.06
N TRP A 297 0.95 2.47 -10.11
CA TRP A 297 1.10 3.76 -9.43
C TRP A 297 2.32 3.80 -8.50
N CYS A 298 2.59 2.72 -7.76
CA CYS A 298 3.77 2.57 -6.92
C CYS A 298 5.07 2.69 -7.74
N ASN A 299 5.13 2.05 -8.91
CA ASN A 299 6.27 2.15 -9.82
C ASN A 299 6.44 3.58 -10.35
N LYS A 300 5.35 4.26 -10.72
CA LYS A 300 5.41 5.68 -11.13
C LYS A 300 5.93 6.61 -10.04
N ALA A 301 5.57 6.38 -8.78
CA ALA A 301 6.13 7.11 -7.64
C ALA A 301 7.63 6.82 -7.48
N CYS A 302 8.03 5.55 -7.60
CA CYS A 302 9.43 5.11 -7.53
C CYS A 302 10.31 5.75 -8.62
N GLU A 303 9.76 5.95 -9.82
CA GLU A 303 10.49 6.59 -10.93
C GLU A 303 10.85 8.06 -10.63
N LEU A 304 10.06 8.74 -9.80
CA LEU A 304 10.35 10.13 -9.40
C LEU A 304 11.20 10.20 -8.14
N ASP A 305 10.92 9.33 -7.17
CA ASP A 305 11.56 9.33 -5.86
C ASP A 305 11.75 7.88 -5.38
N PRO A 306 12.86 7.22 -5.75
CA PRO A 306 13.09 5.81 -5.43
C PRO A 306 13.40 5.57 -3.95
N GLU A 307 13.76 6.59 -3.18
CA GLU A 307 14.05 6.49 -1.74
C GLU A 307 12.85 6.88 -0.86
N ASN A 308 11.68 7.09 -1.48
CA ASN A 308 10.46 7.48 -0.81
C ASN A 308 9.92 6.37 0.11
N LYS A 309 10.09 6.51 1.43
CA LYS A 309 9.62 5.52 2.42
C LYS A 309 8.11 5.22 2.34
N PRO A 310 7.21 6.21 2.17
CA PRO A 310 5.80 5.90 1.90
C PRO A 310 5.60 4.99 0.68
N ASN A 311 6.38 5.17 -0.39
CA ASN A 311 6.33 4.28 -1.55
C ASN A 311 6.80 2.86 -1.24
N HIS A 312 7.88 2.70 -0.47
CA HIS A 312 8.35 1.38 -0.02
C HIS A 312 7.31 0.68 0.84
N THR A 313 6.60 1.44 1.68
CA THR A 313 5.48 0.93 2.47
C THR A 313 4.33 0.46 1.57
N LEU A 314 3.95 1.23 0.55
CA LEU A 314 2.95 0.81 -0.44
C LEU A 314 3.39 -0.45 -1.18
N HIS A 315 4.65 -0.50 -1.63
CA HIS A 315 5.23 -1.65 -2.31
C HIS A 315 5.18 -2.91 -1.44
N LYS A 316 5.58 -2.81 -0.17
CA LYS A 316 5.46 -3.88 0.82
C LYS A 316 4.04 -4.42 0.92
N LEU A 317 3.05 -3.53 1.00
CA LEU A 317 1.64 -3.91 1.09
C LEU A 317 1.13 -4.56 -0.20
N ILE A 318 1.63 -4.13 -1.37
CA ILE A 318 1.36 -4.77 -2.66
C ILE A 318 1.93 -6.20 -2.68
N LEU A 319 3.18 -6.40 -2.25
CA LEU A 319 3.79 -7.73 -2.16
C LEU A 319 3.02 -8.65 -1.22
N GLN A 320 2.61 -8.14 -0.05
CA GLN A 320 1.74 -8.89 0.87
C GLN A 320 0.40 -9.24 0.23
N ALA A 321 -0.23 -8.28 -0.45
CA ALA A 321 -1.49 -8.52 -1.14
C ALA A 321 -1.31 -9.55 -2.26
N LYS A 322 -0.21 -9.50 -3.04
CA LYS A 322 0.17 -10.49 -4.06
C LYS A 322 0.28 -11.88 -3.45
N ALA A 323 1.07 -12.05 -2.39
CA ALA A 323 1.24 -13.32 -1.68
C ALA A 323 -0.09 -13.90 -1.16
N LEU A 324 -1.03 -13.05 -0.75
CA LEU A 324 -2.38 -13.42 -0.29
C LEU A 324 -3.43 -13.46 -1.42
N SER A 325 -3.06 -13.16 -2.68
CA SER A 325 -3.97 -13.03 -3.82
C SER A 325 -3.74 -14.06 -4.93
N ILE A 326 -2.72 -14.93 -4.81
CA ILE A 326 -2.57 -16.12 -5.64
C ILE A 326 -3.73 -17.09 -5.31
N GLY A 327 -4.94 -16.72 -5.74
CA GLY A 327 -6.16 -17.46 -5.49
C GLY A 327 -7.45 -16.74 -5.13
N ARG A 328 -7.56 -15.42 -5.21
CA ARG A 328 -8.83 -14.76 -4.85
C ARG A 328 -9.83 -14.75 -6.00
N GLY A 329 -10.61 -15.82 -6.08
CA GLY A 329 -12.07 -15.64 -6.09
C GLY A 329 -12.49 -14.84 -4.86
N TYR A 330 -13.25 -13.77 -5.07
CA TYR A 330 -13.65 -12.75 -4.09
C TYR A 330 -14.09 -13.29 -2.72
N GLY A 331 -13.33 -12.99 -1.67
CA GLY A 331 -13.81 -12.96 -0.28
C GLY A 331 -12.78 -13.37 0.76
N GLY A 332 -12.61 -12.58 1.83
CA GLY A 332 -11.92 -12.97 3.07
C GLY A 332 -10.77 -12.05 3.49
N GLY A 333 -11.06 -10.96 4.22
CA GLY A 333 -10.06 -10.12 4.92
C GLY A 333 -9.68 -8.84 4.19
N ARG A 334 -10.34 -7.70 4.50
CA ARG A 334 -9.93 -6.36 4.03
C ARG A 334 -8.46 -6.14 4.44
N VAL A 335 -7.58 -5.87 3.50
CA VAL A 335 -6.35 -5.15 3.84
C VAL A 335 -6.80 -3.72 4.08
N ILE A 336 -7.09 -3.36 5.33
CA ILE A 336 -7.36 -1.97 5.70
C ILE A 336 -6.00 -1.28 5.76
N VAL A 337 -5.45 -0.96 4.60
CA VAL A 337 -4.46 0.11 4.53
C VAL A 337 -5.27 1.37 4.83
N LYS A 338 -4.96 2.15 5.87
CA LYS A 338 -5.53 3.50 5.93
C LYS A 338 -4.91 4.27 4.78
N THR A 339 -5.73 4.78 3.86
CA THR A 339 -5.31 5.91 3.03
C THR A 339 -4.84 6.98 4.02
N PRO A 340 -3.64 7.57 3.90
CA PRO A 340 -3.28 8.71 4.75
C PRO A 340 -4.37 9.75 4.55
N ALA A 341 -5.18 9.96 5.59
CA ALA A 341 -6.45 10.65 5.47
C ALA A 341 -6.24 12.16 5.51
N THR A 342 -5.07 12.60 5.98
CA THR A 342 -4.68 13.99 6.14
C THR A 342 -3.16 14.16 5.93
N ALA A 343 -2.71 15.41 5.73
CA ALA A 343 -1.29 15.75 5.67
C ALA A 343 -0.50 15.30 6.93
N GLU A 344 -1.20 15.05 8.04
CA GLU A 344 -0.66 14.57 9.31
C GLU A 344 -0.24 13.09 9.25
N ASP A 345 -0.89 12.30 8.39
CA ASP A 345 -0.54 10.89 8.18
C ASP A 345 0.58 10.71 7.14
N ALA A 346 0.94 11.78 6.43
CA ALA A 346 1.94 11.79 5.36
C ALA A 346 3.33 12.27 5.82
N VAL A 347 3.47 12.73 7.07
CA VAL A 347 4.76 13.16 7.63
C VAL A 347 5.52 11.98 8.24
N THR A 348 6.83 11.92 7.98
CA THR A 348 7.71 10.92 8.57
C THR A 348 7.97 11.28 10.03
N MET A 349 7.27 10.60 10.93
CA MET A 349 7.51 10.67 12.37
C MET A 349 8.92 10.15 12.70
N MET A 350 9.56 10.74 13.70
CA MET A 350 10.89 10.33 14.14
C MET A 350 11.05 10.48 15.65
N GLU A 351 12.13 9.93 16.19
CA GLU A 351 12.51 10.21 17.57
C GLU A 351 12.99 11.67 17.69
N PRO A 352 12.58 12.41 18.74
CA PRO A 352 13.00 13.79 18.94
C PRO A 352 14.52 13.91 19.14
N SER A 353 15.18 14.70 18.32
CA SER A 353 16.60 15.03 18.52
C SER A 353 16.79 15.89 19.76
N LYS A 354 17.89 15.64 20.48
CA LYS A 354 18.35 16.50 21.58
C LYS A 354 18.92 17.83 21.09
N ASP A 355 19.27 17.90 19.81
CA ASP A 355 19.90 19.06 19.20
C ASP A 355 18.89 20.06 18.59
N TYR A 356 17.59 19.86 18.85
CA TYR A 356 16.55 20.76 18.39
C TYR A 356 16.73 22.19 18.93
N PRO A 357 16.60 23.23 18.10
CA PRO A 357 16.97 24.59 18.47
C PRO A 357 15.98 25.28 19.41
N LEU A 358 14.73 24.82 19.47
CA LEU A 358 13.69 25.44 20.30
C LEU A 358 13.38 24.56 21.53
N LYS A 359 13.24 25.17 22.70
CA LYS A 359 12.73 24.49 23.90
C LYS A 359 11.20 24.48 23.97
N THR A 360 10.56 25.40 23.24
CA THR A 360 9.12 25.58 23.21
C THR A 360 8.55 25.24 21.82
N CYS A 361 7.29 24.85 21.79
CA CYS A 361 6.57 24.51 20.56
C CYS A 361 6.46 25.73 19.65
N VAL A 362 6.94 25.60 18.41
CA VAL A 362 6.90 26.69 17.41
C VAL A 362 5.49 27.19 17.08
N VAL A 363 4.47 26.37 17.37
CA VAL A 363 3.06 26.66 17.08
C VAL A 363 2.33 27.28 18.26
N SER A 364 2.39 26.67 19.46
CA SER A 364 1.68 27.14 20.65
C SER A 364 2.50 28.06 21.55
N GLY A 365 3.83 27.97 21.50
CA GLY A 365 4.75 28.65 22.43
C GLY A 365 4.90 27.96 23.79
N GLU A 366 4.21 26.84 24.02
CA GLU A 366 4.30 26.06 25.27
C GLU A 366 5.56 25.18 25.29
N ASP A 367 5.99 24.75 26.48
CA ASP A 367 7.12 23.82 26.61
C ASP A 367 6.87 22.52 25.85
N LEU A 368 7.87 22.06 25.10
CA LEU A 368 7.78 20.81 24.31
C LEU A 368 7.58 19.58 25.19
N ASP A 369 8.11 19.60 26.41
CA ASP A 369 7.98 18.51 27.38
C ASP A 369 6.69 18.57 28.20
N GLY A 370 5.94 19.69 28.13
CA GLY A 370 4.78 19.94 28.99
C GLY A 370 3.59 18.99 28.77
N MET A 371 3.56 18.26 27.65
CA MET A 371 2.43 17.42 27.22
C MET A 371 2.79 15.94 27.04
N GLY A 372 3.84 15.46 27.73
CA GLY A 372 4.29 14.06 27.64
C GLY A 372 5.42 13.83 26.63
N GLY A 373 6.15 14.90 26.28
CA GLY A 373 7.30 14.88 25.38
C GLY A 373 7.00 15.37 23.96
N PRO A 374 8.02 15.86 23.23
CA PRO A 374 7.85 16.38 21.88
C PRO A 374 7.44 15.28 20.89
N ILE A 375 6.51 15.64 20.02
CA ILE A 375 6.25 14.89 18.80
C ILE A 375 7.18 15.45 17.73
N ALA A 376 8.06 14.61 17.19
CA ALA A 376 9.02 14.99 16.15
C ALA A 376 8.66 14.37 14.80
N PHE A 377 8.80 15.14 13.73
CA PHE A 377 8.64 14.69 12.35
C PHE A 377 9.51 15.52 11.41
N MET A 378 9.84 14.96 10.25
CA MET A 378 10.61 15.65 9.22
C MET A 378 9.66 16.38 8.26
N TYR A 379 9.88 17.67 8.03
CA TYR A 379 9.15 18.47 7.06
C TYR A 379 10.09 19.36 6.25
N ASP A 380 10.12 19.18 4.92
CA ASP A 380 10.97 19.97 4.02
C ASP A 380 12.46 19.97 4.44
N GLY A 381 12.99 18.80 4.79
CA GLY A 381 14.37 18.61 5.25
C GLY A 381 14.71 19.25 6.59
N THR A 382 13.71 19.73 7.34
CA THR A 382 13.86 20.32 8.67
C THR A 382 13.14 19.45 9.68
N GLU A 383 13.83 19.06 10.74
CA GLU A 383 13.19 18.44 11.90
C GLU A 383 12.24 19.45 12.53
N VAL A 384 11.02 19.01 12.84
CA VAL A 384 10.00 19.82 13.50
C VAL A 384 9.57 19.09 14.76
N GLN A 385 9.73 19.74 15.91
CA GLN A 385 9.19 19.27 17.18
C GLN A 385 8.06 20.16 17.67
N ILE A 386 6.99 19.54 18.15
CA ILE A 386 5.78 20.18 18.65
C ILE A 386 5.24 19.46 19.89
N CYS A 387 4.46 20.15 20.72
CA CYS A 387 3.96 19.57 21.97
C CYS A 387 2.74 18.65 21.78
N CYS A 388 1.96 18.75 20.69
CA CYS A 388 0.75 17.94 20.53
C CYS A 388 0.28 17.82 19.07
N LYS A 389 -0.60 16.86 18.78
CA LYS A 389 -1.21 16.66 17.46
C LYS A 389 -1.95 17.90 16.93
N GLY A 390 -2.55 18.70 17.81
CA GLY A 390 -3.22 19.96 17.44
C GLY A 390 -2.24 21.00 16.88
N CYS A 391 -1.01 21.05 17.41
CA CYS A 391 0.06 21.86 16.85
C CYS A 391 0.52 21.34 15.50
N MET A 392 0.54 20.01 15.29
CA MET A 392 0.90 19.40 14.01
C MET A 392 -0.02 19.86 12.89
N LYS A 393 -1.33 19.81 13.15
CA LYS A 393 -2.35 20.26 12.22
C LYS A 393 -2.16 21.71 11.80
N LYS A 394 -1.93 22.60 12.77
CA LYS A 394 -1.70 24.03 12.54
C LYS A 394 -0.39 24.28 11.80
N PHE A 395 0.65 23.52 12.12
CA PHE A 395 1.93 23.59 11.41
C PHE A 395 1.75 23.23 9.94
N LEU A 396 1.11 22.08 9.65
CA LEU A 396 0.90 21.59 8.28
C LEU A 396 -0.06 22.47 7.47
N ALA A 397 -0.94 23.22 8.13
CA ALA A 397 -1.81 24.19 7.47
C ALA A 397 -1.07 25.45 6.98
N ASP A 398 0.01 25.86 7.65
CA ASP A 398 0.83 27.01 7.26
C ASP A 398 2.31 26.85 7.64
N PRO A 399 3.05 25.93 6.99
CA PRO A 399 4.45 25.64 7.35
C PRO A 399 5.37 26.84 7.13
N ALA A 400 5.05 27.68 6.13
CA ALA A 400 5.83 28.87 5.79
C ALA A 400 5.90 29.89 6.94
N LYS A 401 4.88 29.93 7.80
CA LYS A 401 4.85 30.77 9.00
C LYS A 401 5.77 30.28 10.12
N TYR A 402 6.01 28.98 10.20
CA TYR A 402 6.70 28.34 11.33
C TYR A 402 8.13 27.93 11.02
N LEU A 403 8.41 27.43 9.81
CA LEU A 403 9.75 26.99 9.40
C LEU A 403 10.85 28.04 9.58
N PRO A 404 10.65 29.34 9.27
CA PRO A 404 11.67 30.35 9.50
C PRO A 404 12.05 30.51 10.97
N LYS A 405 11.14 30.23 11.90
CA LYS A 405 11.41 30.33 13.35
C LYS A 405 12.28 29.17 13.86
N ILE A 406 12.22 28.02 13.20
CA ILE A 406 13.08 26.87 13.50
C ILE A 406 14.45 27.10 12.86
N ARG A 407 14.49 27.42 11.57
CA ARG A 407 15.74 27.62 10.79
C ARG A 407 16.51 28.88 11.19
N GLY A 408 15.83 29.91 11.69
CA GLY A 408 16.42 31.16 12.15
C GLY A 408 17.03 31.11 13.55
N ASN A 409 16.96 29.96 14.22
CA ASN A 409 17.63 29.71 15.50
C ASN A 409 18.64 28.56 15.37
N PRO A 410 19.64 28.61 14.48
CA PRO A 410 20.70 27.61 14.47
C PRO A 410 21.43 27.65 15.82
N LYS A 411 21.67 26.48 16.42
CA LYS A 411 22.55 26.36 17.60
C LYS A 411 24.00 26.60 17.21
#